data_AF-A0A921SNX0-F1
#
_entry.id   AF-A0A921SNX0-F1
#
_cell.length_a   1.000
_cell.length_b   1.000
_cell.length_c   1.000
_cell.angle_alpha   90.00
_cell.angle_beta   90.00
_cell.angle_gamma   90.00
#
_symmetry.space_group_name_H-M   'P 1'
#
loop_
_entity.id
_entity.type
_entity.pdbx_description
1 polymer ?
#
loop_
_entity_poly.entity_id
_entity_poly.type
_entity_poly.pdbx_seq_one_letter_code
_entity_poly.pdbx_strand_id
1 'polypeptide(L)'
;PEPDLVPVAPSREWVEEIRANLPELPAARRRRLLGEWGISELEMRDIINAGLLDPVEATVAAGAGPDAARKWWMGEIARLAKQKEAEPAELVSPEHVAQLQGLIDEGKLNDKLARKVLAGVLDGRGAPAEVMEADGLQIVEDTGALEAAVDEAIAANPDVVEKIKGGKMQAIGALMGPIMKATRGQADAGKARELILARING
;
A
#
# COMPACT_ATOMS: atom_id res chain seq x y z
N PRO A 1 -51.87 11.69 -25.14
CA PRO A 1 -52.51 11.82 -23.81
C PRO A 1 -53.21 10.51 -23.45
N GLU A 2 -52.76 9.85 -22.39
CA GLU A 2 -53.38 8.63 -21.84
C GLU A 2 -54.57 9.08 -20.98
N PRO A 3 -55.83 8.75 -21.34
CA PRO A 3 -57.02 9.29 -20.67
C PRO A 3 -57.19 8.80 -19.22
N ASP A 4 -56.56 7.68 -18.86
CA ASP A 4 -56.64 7.07 -17.54
C ASP A 4 -55.57 7.59 -16.54
N LEU A 5 -54.66 8.46 -16.99
CA LEU A 5 -53.59 9.02 -16.14
C LEU A 5 -53.86 10.49 -15.81
N VAL A 6 -53.86 10.79 -14.51
CA VAL A 6 -53.91 12.18 -14.01
C VAL A 6 -52.61 12.89 -14.40
N PRO A 7 -52.67 14.15 -14.88
CA PRO A 7 -51.46 14.93 -15.17
C PRO A 7 -50.54 15.00 -13.94
N VAL A 8 -49.32 14.48 -14.08
CA VAL A 8 -48.30 14.56 -13.04
C VAL A 8 -47.62 15.93 -13.14
N ALA A 9 -47.85 16.78 -12.15
CA ALA A 9 -47.20 18.08 -12.00
C ALA A 9 -46.46 18.10 -10.65
N PRO A 10 -45.20 17.63 -10.61
CA PRO A 10 -44.42 17.60 -9.37
C PRO A 10 -44.24 19.02 -8.81
N SER A 11 -44.35 19.18 -7.48
CA SER A 11 -44.10 20.46 -6.83
C SER A 11 -42.62 20.84 -6.96
N ARG A 12 -42.32 22.15 -6.92
CA ARG A 12 -40.93 22.62 -6.97
C ARG A 12 -40.15 22.14 -5.74
N GLU A 13 -40.80 22.09 -4.58
CA GLU A 13 -40.21 21.60 -3.33
C GLU A 13 -39.73 20.15 -3.49
N TRP A 14 -40.54 19.27 -4.10
CA TRP A 14 -40.18 17.88 -4.32
C TRP A 14 -39.06 17.73 -5.35
N VAL A 15 -39.05 18.55 -6.41
CA VAL A 15 -37.94 18.58 -7.39
C VAL A 15 -36.62 18.99 -6.72
N GLU A 16 -36.65 20.00 -5.85
CA GLU A 16 -35.45 20.47 -5.15
C GLU A 16 -34.98 19.48 -4.08
N GLU A 17 -35.89 18.78 -3.40
CA GLU A 17 -35.54 17.67 -2.50
C GLU A 17 -34.81 16.55 -3.26
N ILE A 18 -35.31 16.13 -4.42
CA ILE A 18 -34.64 15.12 -5.25
C ILE A 18 -33.29 15.66 -5.73
N ARG A 19 -33.22 16.91 -6.20
CA ARG A 19 -31.99 17.53 -6.69
C ARG A 19 -30.90 17.56 -5.62
N ALA A 20 -31.26 17.88 -4.38
CA ALA A 20 -30.32 17.93 -3.25
C ALA A 20 -29.79 16.55 -2.84
N ASN A 21 -30.55 15.48 -3.13
CA ASN A 21 -30.18 14.10 -2.79
C ASN A 21 -29.52 13.34 -3.94
N LEU A 22 -29.40 13.94 -5.13
CA LEU A 22 -28.70 13.28 -6.24
C LEU A 22 -27.21 13.13 -5.90
N PRO A 23 -26.64 11.92 -6.02
CA PRO A 23 -25.21 11.75 -5.83
C PRO A 23 -24.46 12.53 -6.89
N GLU A 24 -23.18 12.77 -6.62
CA GLU A 24 -22.30 13.36 -7.62
C GLU A 24 -22.30 12.53 -8.91
N LEU A 25 -22.44 13.22 -10.04
CA LEU A 25 -22.40 12.57 -11.34
C LEU A 25 -21.07 11.84 -11.54
N PRO A 26 -21.04 10.59 -12.06
CA PRO A 26 -19.81 9.83 -12.23
C PRO A 26 -18.72 10.56 -13.01
N ALA A 27 -19.10 11.36 -14.02
CA ALA A 27 -18.15 12.17 -14.78
C ALA A 27 -17.52 13.32 -13.97
N ALA A 28 -18.29 13.94 -13.07
CA ALA A 28 -17.80 14.98 -12.18
C ALA A 28 -16.86 14.38 -11.11
N ARG A 29 -17.30 13.26 -10.48
CA ARG A 29 -16.50 12.49 -9.51
C ARG A 29 -15.13 12.13 -10.09
N ARG A 30 -15.09 11.52 -11.27
CA ARG A 30 -13.83 11.14 -11.94
C ARG A 30 -12.91 12.34 -12.20
N ARG A 31 -13.47 13.46 -12.65
CA ARG A 31 -12.68 14.68 -12.92
C ARG A 31 -12.08 15.24 -11.63
N ARG A 32 -12.85 15.25 -10.54
CA ARG A 32 -12.37 15.68 -9.23
C ARG A 32 -11.21 14.79 -8.77
N LEU A 33 -11.43 13.47 -8.75
CA LEU A 33 -10.44 12.51 -8.27
C LEU A 33 -9.16 12.50 -9.11
N LEU A 34 -9.25 12.67 -10.43
CA LEU A 34 -8.07 12.85 -11.30
C LEU A 34 -7.21 14.04 -10.85
N GLY A 35 -7.84 15.17 -10.54
CA GLY A 35 -7.15 16.37 -10.07
C GLY A 35 -6.59 16.23 -8.66
N GLU A 36 -7.38 15.68 -7.73
CA GLU A 36 -7.00 15.52 -6.32
C GLU A 36 -5.89 14.48 -6.14
N TRP A 37 -5.94 13.38 -6.89
CA TRP A 37 -4.97 12.30 -6.76
C TRP A 37 -3.73 12.47 -7.64
N GLY A 38 -3.76 13.43 -8.58
CA GLY A 38 -2.64 13.68 -9.48
C GLY A 38 -2.32 12.50 -10.41
N ILE A 39 -3.31 11.66 -10.73
CA ILE A 39 -3.13 10.46 -11.54
C ILE A 39 -3.55 10.70 -13.00
N SER A 40 -3.02 9.89 -13.91
CA SER A 40 -3.38 9.92 -15.33
C SER A 40 -4.79 9.34 -15.58
N GLU A 41 -5.39 9.71 -16.72
CA GLU A 41 -6.65 9.09 -17.18
C GLU A 41 -6.52 7.57 -17.37
N LEU A 42 -5.33 7.11 -17.76
CA LEU A 42 -5.03 5.70 -17.92
C LEU A 42 -5.13 4.96 -16.59
N GLU A 43 -4.50 5.49 -15.53
CA GLU A 43 -4.55 4.90 -14.19
C GLU A 43 -5.97 4.92 -13.62
N MET A 44 -6.71 6.03 -13.80
CA MET A 44 -8.11 6.12 -13.39
C MET A 44 -8.98 5.07 -14.10
N ARG A 45 -8.79 4.89 -15.41
CA ARG A 45 -9.50 3.87 -16.18
C ARG A 45 -9.19 2.47 -15.67
N ASP A 46 -7.94 2.18 -15.34
CA ASP A 46 -7.52 0.87 -14.85
C ASP A 46 -8.11 0.57 -13.46
N ILE A 47 -8.20 1.57 -12.57
CA ILE A 47 -8.89 1.46 -11.27
C ILE A 47 -10.38 1.16 -11.46
N ILE A 48 -11.05 1.87 -12.36
CA ILE A 48 -12.48 1.67 -12.65
C ILE A 48 -12.74 0.29 -13.24
N ASN A 49 -11.92 -0.15 -14.20
CA ASN A 49 -12.05 -1.47 -14.82
C ASN A 49 -11.84 -2.61 -13.83
N ALA A 50 -11.04 -2.38 -12.79
CA ALA A 50 -10.86 -3.32 -11.69
C ALA A 50 -12.00 -3.29 -10.66
N GLY A 51 -12.96 -2.36 -10.77
CA GLY A 51 -14.02 -2.19 -9.76
C GLY A 51 -13.53 -1.62 -8.43
N LEU A 52 -12.36 -0.97 -8.41
CA LEU A 52 -11.68 -0.58 -7.18
C LEU A 52 -11.74 0.92 -6.87
N LEU A 53 -12.54 1.71 -7.61
CA LEU A 53 -12.61 3.16 -7.39
C LEU A 53 -13.12 3.52 -6.00
N ASP A 54 -14.21 2.90 -5.56
CA ASP A 54 -14.82 3.13 -4.25
C ASP A 54 -13.87 2.76 -3.10
N PRO A 55 -13.27 1.54 -3.05
CA PRO A 55 -12.35 1.21 -1.96
C PRO A 55 -11.07 2.06 -1.96
N VAL A 56 -10.56 2.46 -3.13
CA VAL A 56 -9.41 3.38 -3.19
C VAL A 56 -9.78 4.76 -2.63
N GLU A 57 -10.92 5.34 -3.03
CA GLU A 57 -11.37 6.64 -2.50
C GLU A 57 -11.62 6.59 -1.00
N ALA A 58 -12.26 5.52 -0.51
CA ALA A 58 -12.49 5.33 0.91
C ALA A 58 -11.17 5.19 1.70
N THR A 59 -10.15 4.51 1.16
CA THR A 59 -8.83 4.40 1.81
C THR A 59 -8.11 5.74 1.84
N VAL A 60 -8.25 6.57 0.80
CA VAL A 60 -7.72 7.94 0.80
C VAL A 60 -8.42 8.80 1.85
N ALA A 61 -9.76 8.72 1.93
CA ALA A 61 -10.54 9.42 2.94
C ALA A 61 -10.19 8.98 4.38
N ALA A 62 -9.76 7.72 4.56
CA ALA A 62 -9.28 7.18 5.83
C ALA A 62 -7.84 7.61 6.19
N GLY A 63 -7.16 8.39 5.35
CA GLY A 63 -5.89 9.04 5.67
C GLY A 63 -4.66 8.52 4.91
N ALA A 64 -4.79 7.54 4.02
CA ALA A 64 -3.68 7.11 3.18
C ALA A 64 -3.48 8.04 1.97
N GLY A 65 -2.25 8.13 1.46
CA GLY A 65 -1.98 8.79 0.19
C GLY A 65 -2.60 8.05 -1.01
N PRO A 66 -3.06 8.75 -2.08
CA PRO A 66 -3.67 8.13 -3.26
C PRO A 66 -2.79 7.07 -3.93
N ASP A 67 -1.49 7.33 -4.07
CA ASP A 67 -0.54 6.38 -4.65
C ASP A 67 -0.42 5.10 -3.81
N ALA A 68 -0.41 5.23 -2.48
CA ALA A 68 -0.33 4.11 -1.57
C ALA A 68 -1.63 3.28 -1.57
N ALA A 69 -2.78 3.95 -1.53
CA ALA A 69 -4.09 3.29 -1.65
C ALA A 69 -4.17 2.47 -2.95
N ARG A 70 -3.81 3.08 -4.09
CA ARG A 70 -3.76 2.39 -5.39
C ARG A 70 -2.76 1.24 -5.37
N LYS A 71 -1.55 1.43 -4.82
CA LYS A 71 -0.51 0.39 -4.71
C LYS A 71 -1.05 -0.86 -4.02
N TRP A 72 -1.76 -0.70 -2.92
CA TRP A 72 -2.30 -1.83 -2.14
C TRP A 72 -3.46 -2.51 -2.85
N TRP A 73 -4.48 -1.74 -3.26
CA TRP A 73 -5.70 -2.26 -3.88
C TRP A 73 -5.43 -2.93 -5.22
N MET A 74 -4.74 -2.23 -6.14
CA MET A 74 -4.43 -2.74 -7.48
C MET A 74 -3.31 -3.78 -7.49
N GLY A 75 -2.53 -3.86 -6.41
CA GLY A 75 -1.37 -4.73 -6.29
C GLY A 75 -1.66 -5.96 -5.46
N GLU A 76 -1.19 -5.94 -4.22
CA GLU A 76 -1.15 -7.14 -3.36
C GLU A 76 -2.56 -7.65 -3.00
N ILE A 77 -3.52 -6.75 -2.74
CA ILE A 77 -4.89 -7.13 -2.41
C ILE A 77 -5.55 -7.84 -3.60
N ALA A 78 -5.55 -7.22 -4.79
CA ALA A 78 -6.08 -7.85 -5.99
C ALA A 78 -5.41 -9.20 -6.29
N ARG A 79 -4.10 -9.32 -6.09
CA ARG A 79 -3.35 -10.57 -6.29
C ARG A 79 -3.83 -11.67 -5.33
N LEU A 80 -3.97 -11.37 -4.04
CA LEU A 80 -4.39 -12.34 -3.02
C LEU A 80 -5.87 -12.67 -3.11
N ALA A 81 -6.72 -11.69 -3.41
CA ALA A 81 -8.15 -11.87 -3.64
C ALA A 81 -8.40 -12.84 -4.81
N LYS A 82 -7.66 -12.65 -5.92
CA LYS A 82 -7.70 -13.59 -7.06
C LYS A 82 -7.28 -15.02 -6.67
N GLN A 83 -6.30 -15.18 -5.80
CA GLN A 83 -5.87 -16.51 -5.31
C GLN A 83 -6.92 -17.18 -4.43
N LYS A 84 -7.73 -16.38 -3.72
CA LYS A 84 -8.82 -16.82 -2.85
C LYS A 84 -10.17 -16.93 -3.59
N GLU A 85 -10.21 -16.58 -4.88
CA GLU A 85 -11.44 -16.49 -5.67
C GLU A 85 -12.52 -15.62 -5.00
N ALA A 86 -12.10 -14.51 -4.39
CA ALA A 86 -12.97 -13.60 -3.65
C ALA A 86 -12.80 -12.16 -4.15
N GLU A 87 -13.78 -11.30 -3.84
CA GLU A 87 -13.71 -9.88 -4.16
C GLU A 87 -12.78 -9.16 -3.17
N PRO A 88 -11.88 -8.26 -3.64
CA PRO A 88 -10.96 -7.53 -2.77
C PRO A 88 -11.62 -6.85 -1.57
N ALA A 89 -12.76 -6.19 -1.81
CA ALA A 89 -13.49 -5.42 -0.80
C ALA A 89 -14.20 -6.29 0.26
N GLU A 90 -14.32 -7.61 0.03
CA GLU A 90 -14.87 -8.54 1.01
C GLU A 90 -13.81 -9.03 2.01
N LEU A 91 -12.52 -8.97 1.62
CA LEU A 91 -11.43 -9.53 2.41
C LEU A 91 -10.76 -8.51 3.32
N VAL A 92 -10.86 -7.22 3.00
CA VAL A 92 -10.19 -6.15 3.75
C VAL A 92 -10.97 -4.85 3.61
N SER A 93 -11.06 -4.08 4.70
CA SER A 93 -11.72 -2.78 4.68
C SER A 93 -10.75 -1.65 4.27
N PRO A 94 -11.26 -0.54 3.72
CA PRO A 94 -10.46 0.64 3.43
C PRO A 94 -9.67 1.17 4.64
N GLU A 95 -10.23 1.10 5.85
CA GLU A 95 -9.61 1.52 7.11
C GLU A 95 -8.44 0.62 7.48
N HIS A 96 -8.53 -0.69 7.24
CA HIS A 96 -7.41 -1.60 7.43
C HIS A 96 -6.27 -1.29 6.46
N VAL A 97 -6.56 -0.97 5.20
CA VAL A 97 -5.52 -0.57 4.24
C VAL A 97 -4.85 0.73 4.68
N ALA A 98 -5.62 1.71 5.15
CA ALA A 98 -5.08 2.97 5.67
C ALA A 98 -4.22 2.75 6.92
N GLN A 99 -4.66 1.93 7.87
CA GLN A 99 -3.86 1.59 9.06
C GLN A 99 -2.56 0.86 8.68
N LEU A 100 -2.62 -0.10 7.75
CA LEU A 100 -1.43 -0.79 7.26
C LEU A 100 -0.41 0.20 6.67
N GLN A 101 -0.86 1.15 5.86
CA GLN A 101 0.01 2.19 5.32
C GLN A 101 0.56 3.10 6.41
N GLY A 102 -0.26 3.50 7.39
CA GLY A 102 0.19 4.29 8.54
C GLY A 102 1.31 3.61 9.33
N LEU A 103 1.24 2.30 9.54
CA LEU A 103 2.32 1.53 10.20
C LEU A 103 3.64 1.54 9.40
N ILE A 104 3.58 1.68 8.08
CA ILE A 104 4.76 1.85 7.23
C ILE A 104 5.31 3.28 7.34
N ASP A 105 4.42 4.27 7.30
CA ASP A 105 4.79 5.67 7.40
C ASP A 105 5.40 6.01 8.76
N GLU A 106 4.96 5.33 9.82
CA GLU A 106 5.54 5.37 11.17
C GLU A 106 6.88 4.62 11.30
N GLY A 107 7.32 3.91 10.26
CA GLY A 107 8.56 3.12 10.27
C GLY A 107 8.48 1.82 11.09
N LYS A 108 7.29 1.42 11.55
CA LYS A 108 7.10 0.14 12.26
C LYS A 108 7.16 -1.06 11.31
N LEU A 109 6.74 -0.85 10.06
CA LEU A 109 6.74 -1.86 9.00
C LEU A 109 7.55 -1.39 7.80
N ASN A 110 8.25 -2.33 7.17
CA ASN A 110 8.68 -2.17 5.78
C ASN A 110 7.69 -2.89 4.83
N ASP A 111 7.80 -2.66 3.53
CA ASP A 111 6.88 -3.22 2.53
C ASP A 111 6.80 -4.77 2.60
N LYS A 112 7.91 -5.44 2.93
CA LYS A 112 7.95 -6.90 3.07
C LYS A 112 7.16 -7.39 4.28
N LEU A 113 7.30 -6.75 5.44
CA LEU A 113 6.54 -7.10 6.65
C LEU A 113 5.07 -6.72 6.49
N ALA A 114 4.77 -5.56 5.88
CA ALA A 114 3.42 -5.13 5.60
C ALA A 114 2.64 -6.12 4.72
N ARG A 115 3.27 -6.75 3.71
CA ARG A 115 2.63 -7.81 2.92
C ARG A 115 2.27 -9.05 3.75
N LYS A 116 3.09 -9.41 4.74
CA LYS A 116 2.77 -10.51 5.66
C LYS A 116 1.61 -10.16 6.58
N VAL A 117 1.61 -8.94 7.12
CA VAL A 117 0.49 -8.42 7.93
C VAL A 117 -0.79 -8.42 7.11
N LEU A 118 -0.75 -7.88 5.89
CA LEU A 118 -1.89 -7.84 4.98
C LEU A 118 -2.44 -9.24 4.70
N ALA A 119 -1.57 -10.23 4.43
CA ALA A 119 -2.01 -11.61 4.23
C ALA A 119 -2.81 -12.13 5.44
N GLY A 120 -2.35 -11.83 6.66
CA GLY A 120 -3.09 -12.17 7.88
C GLY A 120 -4.45 -11.46 8.02
N VAL A 121 -4.51 -10.18 7.65
CA VAL A 121 -5.78 -9.43 7.63
C VAL A 121 -6.77 -10.08 6.64
N LEU A 122 -6.30 -10.45 5.44
CA LEU A 122 -7.10 -11.15 4.41
C LEU A 122 -7.48 -12.59 4.80
N ASP A 123 -6.85 -13.15 5.82
CA ASP A 123 -7.23 -14.42 6.46
C ASP A 123 -8.26 -14.22 7.59
N GLY A 124 -8.73 -12.98 7.81
CA GLY A 124 -9.72 -12.66 8.84
C GLY A 124 -9.15 -12.60 10.26
N ARG A 125 -7.83 -12.44 10.42
CA ARG A 125 -7.16 -12.43 11.74
C ARG A 125 -7.29 -11.11 12.50
N GLY A 126 -8.07 -10.15 11.99
CA GLY A 126 -8.31 -8.85 12.64
C GLY A 126 -7.63 -7.69 11.92
N ALA A 127 -7.42 -6.59 12.65
CA ALA A 127 -6.84 -5.37 12.12
C ALA A 127 -5.32 -5.50 11.89
N PRO A 128 -4.72 -4.72 10.96
CA PRO A 128 -3.28 -4.76 10.69
C PRO A 128 -2.38 -4.68 11.94
N ALA A 129 -2.69 -3.78 12.88
CA ALA A 129 -1.90 -3.65 14.11
C ALA A 129 -1.96 -4.92 14.98
N GLU A 130 -3.12 -5.58 15.05
CA GLU A 130 -3.29 -6.81 15.83
C GLU A 130 -2.49 -7.96 15.22
N VAL A 131 -2.54 -8.10 13.89
CA VAL A 131 -1.76 -9.11 13.15
C VAL A 131 -0.26 -8.85 13.28
N MET A 132 0.15 -7.58 13.21
CA MET A 132 1.54 -7.16 13.38
C MET A 132 2.09 -7.60 14.75
N GLU A 133 1.37 -7.28 15.83
CA GLU A 133 1.76 -7.62 17.20
C GLU A 133 1.75 -9.14 17.42
N ALA A 134 0.69 -9.83 16.98
CA ALA A 134 0.54 -11.27 17.16
C ALA A 134 1.68 -12.07 16.49
N ASP A 135 2.12 -11.63 15.31
CA ASP A 135 3.18 -12.29 14.55
C ASP A 135 4.59 -11.72 14.84
N GLY A 136 4.70 -10.71 15.72
CA GLY A 136 5.96 -10.02 16.04
C GLY A 136 6.61 -9.35 14.82
N LEU A 137 5.81 -8.88 13.87
CA LEU A 137 6.27 -8.33 12.59
C LEU A 137 6.56 -6.84 12.71
N GLN A 138 7.69 -6.47 13.30
CA GLN A 138 8.11 -5.06 13.37
C GLN A 138 9.55 -4.89 12.90
N ILE A 139 9.86 -3.68 12.42
CA ILE A 139 11.26 -3.27 12.22
C ILE A 139 11.92 -3.18 13.60
N VAL A 140 13.06 -3.84 13.75
CA VAL A 140 13.82 -3.85 14.99
C VAL A 140 14.94 -2.82 14.89
N GLU A 141 15.01 -1.89 15.85
CA GLU A 141 16.04 -0.85 15.89
C GLU A 141 17.42 -1.34 16.36
N ASP A 142 17.51 -2.55 16.91
CA ASP A 142 18.76 -3.14 17.43
C ASP A 142 19.83 -3.18 16.35
N THR A 143 20.77 -2.24 16.45
CA THR A 143 21.86 -2.08 15.50
C THR A 143 22.88 -3.19 15.62
N GLY A 144 22.99 -3.89 16.76
CA GLY A 144 24.01 -4.92 16.95
C GLY A 144 23.84 -6.09 15.99
N ALA A 145 22.61 -6.62 15.86
CA ALA A 145 22.30 -7.70 14.93
C ALA A 145 22.44 -7.26 13.45
N LEU A 146 22.08 -6.02 13.16
CA LEU A 146 22.23 -5.46 11.82
C LEU A 146 23.70 -5.25 11.43
N GLU A 147 24.50 -4.67 12.33
CA GLU A 147 25.94 -4.47 12.13
C GLU A 147 26.66 -5.79 11.92
N ALA A 148 26.39 -6.80 12.76
CA ALA A 148 26.95 -8.14 12.60
C ALA A 148 26.60 -8.76 11.25
N ALA A 149 25.34 -8.64 10.82
CA ALA A 149 24.89 -9.13 9.52
C ALA A 149 25.54 -8.38 8.34
N VAL A 150 25.78 -7.08 8.48
CA VAL A 150 26.50 -6.27 7.49
C VAL A 150 27.96 -6.72 7.39
N ASP A 151 28.64 -6.86 8.52
CA ASP A 151 30.05 -7.27 8.57
C ASP A 151 30.23 -8.68 7.96
N GLU A 152 29.33 -9.62 8.27
CA GLU A 152 29.31 -10.96 7.67
C GLU A 152 29.06 -10.90 6.15
N ALA A 153 28.09 -10.10 5.69
CA ALA A 153 27.77 -9.97 4.27
C ALA A 153 28.94 -9.39 3.47
N ILE A 154 29.64 -8.39 4.02
CA ILE A 154 30.85 -7.80 3.42
C ILE A 154 31.97 -8.82 3.36
N ALA A 155 32.23 -9.53 4.45
CA ALA A 155 33.28 -10.55 4.52
C ALA A 155 33.05 -11.72 3.55
N ALA A 156 31.78 -12.12 3.36
CA ALA A 156 31.41 -13.22 2.48
C ALA A 156 31.42 -12.85 0.97
N ASN A 157 31.43 -11.56 0.61
CA ASN A 157 31.27 -11.10 -0.77
C ASN A 157 32.34 -10.05 -1.17
N PRO A 158 33.65 -10.39 -1.10
CA PRO A 158 34.72 -9.43 -1.36
C PRO A 158 34.72 -8.85 -2.78
N ASP A 159 34.29 -9.63 -3.78
CA ASP A 159 34.22 -9.16 -5.18
C ASP A 159 33.11 -8.11 -5.39
N VAL A 160 32.03 -8.19 -4.62
CA VAL A 160 30.94 -7.20 -4.62
C VAL A 160 31.42 -5.90 -3.98
N VAL A 161 32.19 -6.00 -2.89
CA VAL A 161 32.77 -4.84 -2.20
C VAL A 161 33.70 -4.06 -3.14
N GLU A 162 34.58 -4.74 -3.88
CA GLU A 162 35.47 -4.09 -4.85
C GLU A 162 34.70 -3.41 -5.99
N LYS A 163 33.60 -4.00 -6.47
CA LYS A 163 32.73 -3.35 -7.47
C LYS A 163 32.11 -2.06 -6.92
N ILE A 164 31.66 -2.07 -5.67
CA ILE A 164 31.09 -0.89 -5.00
C ILE A 164 32.15 0.20 -4.85
N LYS A 165 33.35 -0.14 -4.36
CA LYS A 165 34.50 0.79 -4.28
C LYS A 165 34.89 1.36 -5.65
N GLY A 166 34.77 0.56 -6.71
CA GLY A 166 34.95 0.98 -8.10
C GLY A 166 33.80 1.83 -8.68
N GLY A 167 32.84 2.28 -7.86
CA GLY A 167 31.75 3.18 -8.24
C GLY A 167 30.47 2.50 -8.73
N LYS A 168 30.41 1.16 -8.75
CA LYS A 168 29.20 0.42 -9.18
C LYS A 168 28.23 0.25 -8.01
N MET A 169 27.61 1.35 -7.59
CA MET A 169 26.69 1.40 -6.44
C MET A 169 25.48 0.47 -6.55
N GLN A 170 25.10 0.05 -7.76
CA GLN A 170 24.01 -0.92 -7.97
C GLN A 170 24.34 -2.30 -7.36
N ALA A 171 25.64 -2.62 -7.18
CA ALA A 171 26.08 -3.89 -6.61
C ALA A 171 25.74 -4.04 -5.11
N ILE A 172 25.37 -2.96 -4.41
CA ILE A 172 24.88 -2.99 -3.02
C ILE A 172 23.68 -3.94 -2.87
N GLY A 173 22.83 -4.06 -3.90
CA GLY A 173 21.68 -4.96 -3.88
C GLY A 173 22.06 -6.42 -3.59
N ALA A 174 23.26 -6.86 -4.00
CA ALA A 174 23.75 -8.21 -3.73
C ALA A 174 24.09 -8.43 -2.24
N LEU A 175 24.52 -7.39 -1.52
CA LEU A 175 24.78 -7.45 -0.07
C LEU A 175 23.50 -7.35 0.75
N MET A 176 22.49 -6.61 0.25
CA MET A 176 21.21 -6.43 0.94
C MET A 176 20.45 -7.75 1.14
N GLY A 177 20.45 -8.64 0.14
CA GLY A 177 19.73 -9.92 0.22
C GLY A 177 20.10 -10.76 1.45
N PRO A 178 21.39 -11.11 1.64
CA PRO A 178 21.88 -11.82 2.83
C PRO A 178 21.55 -11.11 4.15
N ILE A 179 21.75 -9.79 4.23
CA ILE A 179 21.48 -8.99 5.45
C ILE A 179 19.99 -9.08 5.81
N MET A 180 19.10 -8.89 4.84
CA MET A 180 17.66 -8.98 5.04
C MET A 180 17.22 -10.41 5.37
N LYS A 181 18.00 -11.44 5.00
CA LYS A 181 17.72 -12.83 5.36
C LYS A 181 18.15 -13.11 6.81
N ALA A 182 19.35 -12.69 7.21
CA ALA A 182 19.88 -12.86 8.56
C ALA A 182 18.98 -12.17 9.61
N THR A 183 18.47 -10.99 9.28
CA THR A 183 17.57 -10.19 10.13
C THR A 183 16.10 -10.59 9.98
N ARG A 184 15.79 -11.68 9.27
CA ARG A 184 14.42 -12.16 8.96
C ARG A 184 13.52 -11.11 8.28
N GLY A 185 14.12 -10.07 7.70
CA GLY A 185 13.45 -8.95 7.06
C GLY A 185 12.99 -7.86 8.01
N GLN A 186 13.43 -7.89 9.27
CA GLN A 186 13.09 -6.91 10.31
C GLN A 186 14.10 -5.75 10.39
N ALA A 187 15.21 -5.80 9.67
CA ALA A 187 16.09 -4.64 9.58
C ALA A 187 15.51 -3.55 8.69
N ASP A 188 15.83 -2.30 9.03
CA ASP A 188 15.60 -1.17 8.14
C ASP A 188 16.56 -1.20 6.95
N ALA A 189 16.01 -1.15 5.74
CA ALA A 189 16.79 -1.25 4.51
C ALA A 189 17.63 0.01 4.21
N GLY A 190 17.17 1.18 4.63
CA GLY A 190 17.90 2.44 4.50
C GLY A 190 19.13 2.44 5.40
N LYS A 191 18.94 2.12 6.68
CA LYS A 191 19.99 2.00 7.68
C LYS A 191 21.00 0.91 7.33
N ALA A 192 20.54 -0.25 6.84
CA ALA A 192 21.43 -1.30 6.34
C ALA A 192 22.31 -0.79 5.18
N ARG A 193 21.72 -0.07 4.22
CA ARG A 193 22.45 0.54 3.11
C ARG A 193 23.48 1.56 3.58
N GLU A 194 23.11 2.42 4.53
CA GLU A 194 24.02 3.40 5.14
C GLU A 194 25.20 2.72 5.84
N LEU A 195 24.95 1.67 6.62
CA LEU A 195 25.99 0.91 7.32
C LEU A 195 26.96 0.22 6.34
N ILE A 196 26.45 -0.39 5.26
CA ILE A 196 27.29 -0.98 4.20
C ILE A 196 28.24 0.09 3.65
N LEU A 197 27.71 1.27 3.31
CA LEU A 197 28.53 2.34 2.74
C LEU A 197 29.55 2.88 3.73
N ALA A 198 29.18 3.03 5.00
CA ALA A 198 30.11 3.44 6.05
C ALA A 198 31.26 2.44 6.23
N ARG A 199 30.97 1.13 6.21
CA ARG A 199 31.98 0.06 6.35
C ARG A 199 32.88 -0.10 5.12
N ILE A 200 32.39 0.18 3.92
CA ILE A 200 33.17 0.06 2.68
C ILE A 200 34.08 1.29 2.45
N ASN A 201 33.63 2.47 2.88
CA ASN A 201 34.36 3.73 2.68
C ASN A 201 35.28 4.11 3.84
N GLY A 202 35.13 3.47 5.01
CA GLY A 202 36.07 3.56 6.14
C GLY A 202 37.22 2.58 5.99
#